data_AF-A0A1E7K635-F1
#
_entry.id   AF-A0A1E7K635-F1
#
_cell.length_a   1.000
_cell.length_b   1.000
_cell.length_c   1.000
_cell.angle_alpha   90.00
_cell.angle_beta   90.00
_cell.angle_gamma   90.00
#
_symmetry.space_group_name_H-M   'P 1'
#
loop_
_entity.id
_entity.type
_entity.pdbx_description
1 polymer ?
#
loop_
_entity_poly.entity_id
_entity_poly.type
_entity_poly.pdbx_seq_one_letter_code
_entity_poly.pdbx_strand_id
1 'polypeptide(L)'
;MRTRAVVLREVSTARPYGATRPVAVEELELGAPREGEVLVRTAAAGLCHSDLSVVNGDRVRPLPMALLGSYMGDAVPSRDIPRFLGLWRAGLLPVEELHTGTVQLATEHVNRSLEALADGTAIRQVLDTSGLLAA
;
A
#
# COMPACT_ATOMS: atom_id res chain seq x y z
N MET A 1 -14.65 -11.37 -22.02
CA MET A 1 -15.37 -10.17 -21.56
C MET A 1 -14.44 -9.00 -21.79
N ARG A 2 -14.86 -8.00 -22.55
CA ARG A 2 -14.01 -6.84 -22.81
C ARG A 2 -13.95 -5.91 -21.60
N THR A 3 -12.75 -5.46 -21.27
CA THR A 3 -12.50 -4.43 -20.27
C THR A 3 -11.38 -3.50 -20.74
N ARG A 4 -11.21 -2.36 -20.07
CA ARG A 4 -10.04 -1.49 -20.26
C ARG A 4 -9.17 -1.53 -19.02
N ALA A 5 -7.86 -1.60 -19.21
CA ALA A 5 -6.91 -1.59 -18.11
C ALA A 5 -5.67 -0.75 -18.46
N VAL A 6 -4.98 -0.25 -17.43
CA VAL A 6 -3.65 0.33 -17.58
C VAL A 6 -2.66 -0.83 -17.68
N VAL A 7 -1.93 -0.94 -18.78
CA VAL A 7 -0.99 -2.03 -19.05
C VAL A 7 0.43 -1.51 -19.04
N LEU A 8 1.29 -2.19 -18.28
CA LEU A 8 2.73 -2.07 -18.32
C LEU A 8 3.28 -3.23 -19.14
N ARG A 9 4.00 -2.94 -20.23
CA ARG A 9 4.61 -3.94 -21.10
C ARG A 9 6.09 -4.14 -20.82
N GLU A 10 6.78 -3.06 -20.46
CA GLU A 10 8.21 -3.03 -20.18
C GLU A 10 8.47 -2.07 -19.02
N VAL A 11 9.41 -2.41 -18.14
CA VAL A 11 9.86 -1.50 -17.08
C VAL A 11 10.59 -0.32 -17.70
N SER A 12 10.45 0.87 -17.10
CA SER A 12 11.16 2.06 -17.56
C SER A 12 11.31 3.08 -16.44
N THR A 13 12.54 3.56 -16.29
CA THR A 13 12.89 4.69 -15.43
C THR A 13 12.97 6.01 -16.20
N ALA A 14 12.73 5.99 -17.51
CA ALA A 14 12.87 7.15 -18.38
C ALA A 14 11.78 8.19 -18.07
N ARG A 15 12.20 9.43 -17.77
CA ARG A 15 11.34 10.56 -17.42
C ARG A 15 11.47 11.69 -18.47
N PRO A 16 10.44 12.54 -18.62
CA PRO A 16 9.16 12.57 -17.89
C PRO A 16 8.12 11.59 -18.44
N TYR A 17 7.32 10.96 -17.56
CA TYR A 17 6.35 9.93 -17.95
C TYR A 17 5.23 10.40 -18.89
N GLY A 18 4.92 11.70 -18.92
CA GLY A 18 3.99 12.25 -19.91
C GLY A 18 4.47 12.09 -21.36
N ALA A 19 5.80 12.08 -21.55
CA ALA A 19 6.43 11.87 -22.85
C ALA A 19 6.81 10.40 -23.08
N THR A 20 7.41 9.74 -22.09
CA THR A 20 7.93 8.37 -22.23
C THR A 20 6.85 7.30 -22.14
N ARG A 21 5.69 7.62 -21.53
CA ARG A 21 4.46 6.80 -21.51
C ARG A 21 4.74 5.31 -21.26
N PRO A 22 5.32 4.95 -20.10
CA PRO A 22 5.66 3.55 -19.81
C PRO A 22 4.44 2.64 -19.69
N VAL A 23 3.25 3.23 -19.51
CA VAL A 23 1.98 2.51 -19.41
C VAL A 23 0.97 3.06 -20.42
N ALA A 24 0.08 2.20 -20.92
CA ALA A 24 -0.98 2.56 -21.84
C ALA A 24 -2.33 2.04 -21.34
N VAL A 25 -3.43 2.76 -21.62
CA VAL A 25 -4.78 2.22 -21.41
C VAL A 25 -5.13 1.37 -22.62
N GLU A 26 -5.28 0.06 -22.43
CA GLU A 26 -5.54 -0.91 -23.49
C GLU A 26 -6.88 -1.63 -23.26
N GLU A 27 -7.50 -2.11 -24.34
CA GLU A 27 -8.65 -3.02 -24.29
C GLU A 27 -8.15 -4.46 -24.16
N LEU A 28 -8.71 -5.20 -23.20
CA LEU A 28 -8.34 -6.57 -22.88
C LEU A 28 -9.58 -7.48 -22.90
N GLU A 29 -9.40 -8.72 -23.35
CA GLU A 29 -10.38 -9.79 -23.20
C GLU A 29 -10.08 -10.59 -21.91
N LEU A 30 -10.95 -10.45 -20.92
CA LEU A 30 -10.94 -11.27 -19.71
C LEU A 30 -11.63 -12.61 -19.97
N GLY A 31 -10.93 -13.70 -19.63
CA GLY A 31 -11.55 -15.02 -19.51
C GLY A 31 -12.59 -15.06 -18.39
N ALA A 32 -13.44 -16.10 -18.41
CA ALA A 32 -14.29 -16.39 -17.26
C ALA A 32 -13.42 -16.76 -16.05
N PRO A 33 -13.81 -16.38 -14.82
CA PRO A 33 -13.10 -16.80 -13.62
C PRO A 33 -13.09 -18.33 -13.53
N ARG A 34 -11.95 -18.89 -13.16
CA ARG A 34 -11.77 -20.32 -12.91
C ARG A 34 -12.28 -20.70 -11.52
N GLU A 35 -12.21 -21.99 -11.19
CA GLU A 35 -12.46 -22.46 -9.84
C GLU A 35 -11.53 -21.76 -8.84
N GLY A 36 -12.11 -21.20 -7.77
CA GLY A 36 -11.39 -20.42 -6.76
C GLY A 36 -11.12 -18.95 -7.13
N GLU A 37 -11.47 -18.52 -8.34
CA GLU A 37 -11.33 -17.12 -8.77
C GLU A 37 -12.68 -16.39 -8.67
N VAL A 38 -12.62 -15.07 -8.43
CA VAL A 38 -13.79 -14.19 -8.43
C VAL A 38 -13.59 -13.06 -9.43
N LEU A 39 -14.62 -12.78 -10.24
CA LEU A 39 -14.62 -11.63 -11.14
C LEU A 39 -15.10 -10.39 -10.38
N VAL A 40 -14.22 -9.42 -10.22
CA VAL A 40 -14.52 -8.16 -9.54
C VAL A 40 -14.64 -7.04 -10.57
N ARG A 41 -15.68 -6.23 -10.44
CA ARG A 41 -15.79 -4.95 -11.15
C ARG A 41 -15.21 -3.85 -10.28
N THR A 42 -14.03 -3.36 -10.64
CA THR A 42 -13.43 -2.19 -9.98
C THR A 42 -14.29 -0.95 -10.22
N ALA A 43 -14.75 -0.31 -9.15
CA ALA A 43 -15.50 0.94 -9.24
C ALA A 43 -14.58 2.17 -9.25
N ALA A 44 -13.49 2.12 -8.48
CA ALA A 44 -12.45 3.14 -8.40
C ALA A 44 -11.13 2.49 -7.96
N ALA A 45 -10.00 3.14 -8.28
CA ALA A 45 -8.66 2.71 -7.91
C ALA A 45 -7.81 3.94 -7.56
N GLY A 46 -6.90 3.79 -6.60
CA GLY A 46 -5.87 4.80 -6.31
C GLY A 46 -4.67 4.65 -7.25
N LEU A 47 -3.75 5.62 -7.24
CA LEU A 47 -2.42 5.48 -7.82
C LEU A 47 -1.40 5.88 -6.74
N CYS A 48 -0.47 5.00 -6.41
CA CYS A 48 0.45 5.21 -5.29
C CYS A 48 1.90 4.87 -5.65
N HIS A 49 2.80 5.09 -4.69
CA HIS A 49 4.23 4.89 -4.91
C HIS A 49 4.60 3.43 -5.19
N SER A 50 3.78 2.45 -4.75
CA SER A 50 4.02 1.05 -5.10
C SER A 50 3.77 0.75 -6.57
N ASP A 51 2.83 1.43 -7.23
CA ASP A 51 2.64 1.28 -8.68
C ASP A 51 3.88 1.77 -9.43
N LEU A 52 4.40 2.93 -9.01
CA LEU A 52 5.64 3.49 -9.55
C LEU A 52 6.83 2.54 -9.35
N SER A 53 6.94 1.88 -8.20
CA SER A 53 8.01 0.91 -7.92
C SER A 53 7.98 -0.30 -8.87
N VAL A 54 6.80 -0.68 -9.37
CA VAL A 54 6.67 -1.74 -10.41
C VAL A 54 7.09 -1.20 -11.77
N VAL A 55 6.66 0.01 -12.14
CA VAL A 55 7.04 0.66 -13.41
C VAL A 55 8.55 0.84 -13.52
N ASN A 56 9.22 1.23 -12.42
CA ASN A 56 10.67 1.42 -12.38
C ASN A 56 11.48 0.12 -12.36
N GLY A 57 10.84 -1.01 -12.02
CA GLY A 57 11.53 -2.29 -11.81
C GLY A 57 12.08 -2.50 -10.40
N ASP A 58 11.85 -1.59 -9.45
CA ASP A 58 12.20 -1.76 -8.03
C ASP A 58 11.46 -2.96 -7.41
N ARG A 59 10.24 -3.22 -7.89
CA ARG A 59 9.44 -4.42 -7.60
C ARG A 59 9.18 -5.18 -8.88
N VAL A 60 10.07 -6.13 -9.19
CA VAL A 60 9.97 -6.96 -10.39
C VAL A 60 8.65 -7.77 -10.39
N ARG A 61 7.89 -7.64 -11.47
CA ARG A 61 6.66 -8.40 -11.74
C ARG A 61 6.72 -9.00 -13.14
N PRO A 62 6.05 -10.15 -13.39
CA PRO A 62 5.89 -10.66 -14.74
C PRO A 62 5.19 -9.64 -15.64
N LEU A 63 5.73 -9.43 -16.84
CA LEU A 63 5.18 -8.53 -17.86
C LEU A 63 4.75 -9.33 -19.11
N PRO A 64 3.74 -8.87 -19.87
CA PRO A 64 2.94 -7.67 -19.62
C PRO A 64 1.99 -7.85 -18.43
N MET A 65 1.65 -6.75 -17.75
CA MET A 65 0.70 -6.78 -16.64
C MET A 65 -0.28 -5.62 -16.70
N ALA A 66 -1.51 -5.88 -16.24
CA ALA A 66 -2.44 -4.83 -15.89
C ALA A 66 -2.10 -4.27 -14.50
N LEU A 67 -1.92 -2.95 -14.41
CA LEU A 67 -1.76 -2.23 -13.15
C LEU A 67 -3.13 -1.80 -12.63
N LEU A 68 -3.39 -2.18 -11.38
CA LEU A 68 -4.51 -1.70 -10.59
C LEU A 68 -3.93 -1.12 -9.31
N GLY A 69 -3.93 0.21 -9.20
CA GLY A 69 -3.48 0.84 -7.97
C GLY A 69 -4.53 0.72 -6.87
N SER A 70 -4.10 0.87 -5.62
CA SER A 70 -4.95 0.73 -4.45
C SER A 70 -4.95 2.00 -3.62
N TYR A 71 -6.05 2.24 -2.91
CA TYR A 71 -6.11 3.27 -1.87
C TYR A 71 -6.20 2.59 -0.51
N MET A 72 -5.23 2.85 0.37
CA MET A 72 -5.10 2.18 1.67
C MET A 72 -5.16 0.63 1.59
N GLY A 73 -4.60 0.03 0.54
CA GLY A 73 -4.65 -1.42 0.32
C GLY A 73 -6.07 -1.95 0.03
N ASP A 74 -6.95 -1.09 -0.50
CA ASP A 74 -8.37 -1.35 -0.76
C ASP A 74 -9.17 -1.75 0.48
N ALA A 75 -8.67 -1.32 1.64
CA ALA A 75 -9.31 -1.54 2.91
C ALA A 75 -10.63 -0.76 2.99
N VAL A 76 -11.69 -1.45 3.40
CA VAL A 76 -12.96 -0.87 3.83
C VAL A 76 -12.93 -0.85 5.36
N PRO A 77 -12.72 0.30 6.02
CA PRO A 77 -12.44 0.34 7.46
C PRO A 77 -13.47 -0.40 8.33
N SER A 78 -14.76 -0.23 8.03
CA SER A 78 -15.85 -0.89 8.77
C SER A 78 -15.86 -2.42 8.63
N ARG A 79 -15.34 -2.96 7.52
CA ARG A 79 -15.24 -4.40 7.25
C ARG A 79 -13.90 -4.97 7.77
N ASP A 80 -12.81 -4.27 7.49
CA ASP A 80 -11.47 -4.84 7.59
C ASP A 80 -10.82 -4.61 8.95
N ILE A 81 -11.06 -3.48 9.63
CA ILE A 81 -10.50 -3.24 10.97
C ILE A 81 -10.93 -4.33 11.96
N PRO A 82 -12.24 -4.71 12.05
CA PRO A 82 -12.65 -5.81 12.93
C PRO A 82 -11.95 -7.14 12.60
N ARG A 83 -11.73 -7.42 11.31
CA ARG A 83 -11.02 -8.63 10.86
C ARG A 83 -9.56 -8.61 11.27
N PHE A 84 -8.85 -7.50 11.08
CA PHE A 84 -7.46 -7.35 11.49
C PHE A 84 -7.30 -7.49 13.00
N LEU A 85 -8.21 -6.91 13.79
CA LEU A 85 -8.24 -7.10 15.24
C LEU A 85 -8.46 -8.57 15.63
N GLY A 86 -9.30 -9.30 14.90
CA GLY A 86 -9.50 -10.74 15.09
C GLY A 86 -8.22 -11.55 14.82
N LEU A 87 -7.53 -11.25 13.71
CA LEU A 87 -6.24 -11.89 13.38
C LEU A 87 -5.16 -11.59 14.42
N TRP A 88 -5.09 -10.34 14.86
CA TRP A 88 -4.18 -9.90 15.92
C TRP A 88 -4.42 -10.67 17.22
N ARG A 89 -5.66 -10.73 17.70
CA ARG A 89 -6.04 -11.49 18.91
C ARG A 89 -5.77 -12.99 18.78
N ALA A 90 -5.78 -13.53 17.57
CA ALA A 90 -5.46 -14.93 17.29
C ALA A 90 -3.94 -15.19 17.12
N GLY A 91 -3.09 -14.16 17.24
CA GLY A 91 -1.65 -14.27 17.03
C GLY A 91 -1.25 -14.44 15.55
N LEU A 92 -2.18 -14.23 14.61
CA LEU A 92 -1.96 -14.37 13.16
C LEU A 92 -1.54 -13.06 12.49
N LEU A 93 -1.54 -11.95 13.23
CA LEU A 93 -1.10 -10.64 12.78
C LEU A 93 -0.26 -9.99 13.90
N PRO A 94 1.04 -10.31 14.02
CA PRO A 94 1.90 -9.86 15.12
C PRO A 94 2.36 -8.41 14.90
N VAL A 95 1.42 -7.46 15.02
CA VAL A 95 1.70 -6.02 14.80
C VAL A 95 2.72 -5.45 15.79
N GLU A 96 2.91 -6.11 16.93
CA GLU A 96 3.92 -5.81 17.94
C GLU A 96 5.33 -5.86 17.38
N GLU A 97 5.60 -6.71 16.38
CA GLU A 97 6.92 -6.79 15.74
C GLU A 97 7.29 -5.50 15.00
N LEU A 98 6.30 -4.66 14.68
CA LEU A 98 6.55 -3.34 14.07
C LEU A 98 6.90 -2.28 15.13
N HIS A 99 6.61 -2.52 16.41
CA HIS A 99 6.80 -1.57 17.50
C HIS A 99 8.29 -1.39 17.79
N THR A 100 8.82 -0.20 17.47
CA THR A 100 10.22 0.15 17.71
C THR A 100 10.40 1.11 18.89
N GLY A 101 9.31 1.50 19.56
CA GLY A 101 9.40 2.33 20.77
C GLY A 101 8.11 3.07 21.13
N THR A 102 7.97 3.38 22.41
CA THR A 102 6.93 4.29 22.92
C THR A 102 7.62 5.54 23.44
N VAL A 103 7.17 6.71 22.98
CA VAL A 103 7.79 8.00 23.31
C VAL A 103 6.76 8.92 23.94
N GLN A 104 7.17 9.71 24.93
CA GLN A 104 6.27 10.69 25.56
C GLN A 104 5.87 11.75 24.55
N LEU A 105 4.61 12.19 24.60
CA LEU A 105 4.15 13.31 23.78
C LEU A 105 4.73 14.64 24.28
N ALA A 106 5.93 14.96 23.79
CA ALA A 106 6.59 16.23 23.99
C ALA A 106 7.30 16.65 22.69
N THR A 107 7.41 17.96 22.45
CA THR A 107 7.93 18.51 21.18
C THR A 107 9.29 17.93 20.82
N GLU A 108 10.21 17.86 21.78
CA GLU A 108 11.55 17.30 21.59
C GLU A 108 11.51 15.80 21.23
N HIS A 109 10.63 15.03 21.87
CA HIS A 109 10.48 13.60 21.61
C HIS A 109 9.88 13.32 20.24
N VAL A 110 8.89 14.10 19.83
CA VAL A 110 8.28 14.01 18.49
C VAL A 110 9.34 14.31 17.43
N ASN A 111 10.12 15.38 17.57
CA ASN A 111 11.15 15.73 16.60
C ASN A 111 12.25 14.66 16.50
N ARG A 112 12.75 14.12 17.62
CA ARG A 112 13.70 12.99 17.59
C ARG A 112 13.11 11.74 16.94
N SER A 113 11.82 11.48 17.16
CA SER A 113 11.12 10.33 16.56
C SER A 113 11.01 10.47 15.04
N LEU A 114 10.83 11.69 14.54
CA LEU A 114 10.85 12.00 13.09
C LEU A 114 12.24 11.78 12.50
N GLU A 115 13.31 12.18 13.19
CA GLU A 115 14.70 11.90 12.76
C GLU A 115 14.95 10.39 12.65
N ALA A 116 14.56 9.62 13.67
CA ALA A 116 14.73 8.16 13.64
C ALA A 116 13.97 7.47 12.48
N LEU A 117 12.81 8.02 12.08
CA LEU A 117 12.09 7.57 10.89
C LEU A 117 12.84 7.91 9.59
N ALA A 118 13.42 9.12 9.50
CA ALA A 118 14.19 9.55 8.34
C ALA A 118 15.47 8.71 8.16
N ASP A 119 16.15 8.39 9.25
CA ASP A 119 17.36 7.56 9.26
C ASP A 119 17.08 6.06 9.09
N GLY A 120 15.81 5.64 9.10
CA GLY A 120 15.41 4.24 9.02
C GLY A 120 15.76 3.40 10.25
N THR A 121 16.01 4.05 11.39
CA THR A 121 16.30 3.37 12.68
C THR A 121 15.04 3.04 13.48
N ALA A 122 13.87 3.52 13.04
CA ALA A 122 12.57 3.21 13.60
C ALA A 122 11.56 2.74 12.53
N ILE A 123 10.63 1.86 12.91
CA ILE A 123 9.54 1.38 12.05
C ILE A 123 8.21 1.99 12.52
N ARG A 124 7.75 1.63 13.72
CA ARG A 124 6.53 2.17 14.32
C ARG A 124 6.77 2.59 15.76
N GLN A 125 6.71 3.90 15.98
CA GLN A 125 6.76 4.49 17.31
C GLN A 125 5.35 4.87 17.76
N VAL A 126 5.04 4.65 19.03
CA VAL A 126 3.76 5.03 19.65
C VAL A 126 3.97 6.29 20.48
N LEU A 127 3.19 7.33 20.23
CA LEU A 127 3.17 8.53 21.08
C LEU A 127 2.30 8.24 22.31
N ASP A 128 2.89 8.30 23.49
CA ASP A 128 2.18 8.19 24.75
C ASP A 128 1.44 9.49 25.07
N THR A 129 0.12 9.43 24.97
CA THR A 129 -0.80 10.55 25.25
C THR A 129 -1.43 10.44 26.63
N SER A 130 -1.02 9.50 27.48
CA SER A 130 -1.60 9.29 28.82
C SER A 130 -1.55 10.56 29.68
N GLY A 131 -0.49 11.38 29.51
CA GLY A 131 -0.35 12.68 30.17
C GLY A 131 -1.28 13.79 29.66
N LEU A 132 -1.95 13.62 28.52
CA LEU A 132 -2.98 14.55 28.04
C LEU A 132 -4.35 14.30 28.67
N LEU A 133 -4.59 13.11 29.19
CA LEU A 133 -5.87 12.72 29.79
C LEU A 133 -5.99 13.17 31.26
N ALA A 134 -5.30 14.24 31.64
CA ALA A 134 -5.48 14.87 32.95
C ALA A 134 -6.84 15.58 33.01
N ALA A 135 -7.85 14.82 33.43
CA ALA A 135 -9.25 15.17 33.74
C ALA A 135 -10.14 15.65 32.57
#